data_AF-A0A218UWV4-F1
#
_entry.id   AF-A0A218UWV4-F1
#
_cell.length_a   1.000
_cell.length_b   1.000
_cell.length_c   1.000
_cell.angle_alpha   90.00
_cell.angle_beta   90.00
_cell.angle_gamma   90.00
#
_symmetry.space_group_name_H-M   'P 1'
#
loop_
_entity.id
_entity.type
_entity.pdbx_description
1 polymer ?
#
loop_
_entity_poly.entity_id
_entity_poly.type
_entity_poly.pdbx_seq_one_letter_code
_entity_poly.pdbx_strand_id
1 'polypeptide(L)'
;MGAPLTFCPFLQCSVSCGRGVQRRSVQCHGGAPKAAEEAECDPASRPPPQRDCHLPACPTHRWAAGEWQAVSGDPSPARLSSCALRRGAMLDAEAGERCRRCTKTCGEASRFREVFCVDENKQLQSSGYCEASNRPAEVESCGLPPCEYIWITGEWSECSVTCGKGYRQRLVSCSEIYTGKDHYEYGYQNMVNCPGTQPPNIQPCYLGECPISASWRVGNWGSCSVTCGVGVMHRSVQCLTNDDQVSSLCHVDLKPEERRTCHNVHDCDLPRSCKDVKNLEGVTEDGEYFLQVKGKTLKVHFSNRMIVYCSGMQTDSPKEYVTLVNGDAENFSEVYGYRLHNPTECPYNGSRREDCQCRKDYTAAGFSTFSKVRLDLNTMQIITKSMFTFILSLSLHLSFHVIHQLISTATDLQFAQTHDGRPVPYATAGDCYSAAKCPQGRFSIDLYGTGLSLMGTAKWLSQGNYAVSEIQKSPDGTKVVGRCGGYCGKCTPSSGTGLDIQVL
;
A
#
# COMPACT_ATOMS: atom_id res chain seq x y z
N MET A 1 -102.58 103.38 24.82
CA MET A 1 -102.49 102.04 25.42
C MET A 1 -102.09 101.08 24.30
N GLY A 2 -100.92 100.44 24.36
CA GLY A 2 -100.39 99.58 23.29
C GLY A 2 -101.00 98.17 23.26
N ALA A 3 -100.88 97.47 22.13
CA ALA A 3 -101.44 96.12 21.90
C ALA A 3 -100.63 95.00 22.61
N PRO A 4 -101.28 93.91 23.10
CA PRO A 4 -100.61 92.84 23.86
C PRO A 4 -99.85 91.81 23.00
N LEU A 5 -98.78 91.22 23.56
CA LEU A 5 -97.94 90.15 22.97
C LEU A 5 -98.19 88.77 23.62
N THR A 6 -98.12 87.69 22.84
CA THR A 6 -98.26 86.29 23.33
C THR A 6 -97.03 85.43 22.95
N PHE A 7 -96.62 84.48 23.82
CA PHE A 7 -95.43 83.64 23.61
C PHE A 7 -95.56 82.21 24.15
N CYS A 8 -94.82 81.26 23.55
CA CYS A 8 -94.74 79.84 23.96
C CYS A 8 -93.55 79.55 24.90
N PRO A 9 -93.48 78.39 25.59
CA PRO A 9 -92.32 77.98 26.40
C PRO A 9 -91.10 77.53 25.55
N PHE A 10 -89.91 77.51 26.16
CA PHE A 10 -88.61 77.20 25.53
C PHE A 10 -88.36 75.68 25.31
N LEU A 11 -87.69 75.30 24.21
CA LEU A 11 -87.24 73.91 23.90
C LEU A 11 -86.01 73.46 24.72
N GLN A 12 -85.64 72.17 24.68
CA GLN A 12 -84.44 71.63 25.38
C GLN A 12 -83.10 72.24 24.89
N CYS A 13 -82.08 72.15 25.75
CA CYS A 13 -80.76 72.76 25.55
C CYS A 13 -79.97 72.11 24.42
N SER A 14 -79.23 72.91 23.63
CA SER A 14 -78.46 72.45 22.46
C SER A 14 -77.21 71.60 22.76
N VAL A 15 -76.83 71.47 24.04
CA VAL A 15 -75.66 70.71 24.51
C VAL A 15 -76.07 69.81 25.67
N SER A 16 -75.29 68.78 25.97
CA SER A 16 -75.51 67.85 27.11
C SER A 16 -74.71 68.20 28.38
N CYS A 17 -73.69 69.07 28.26
CA CYS A 17 -72.95 69.69 29.37
C CYS A 17 -72.47 71.09 28.94
N GLY A 18 -72.24 72.00 29.89
CA GLY A 18 -71.78 73.36 29.63
C GLY A 18 -72.87 74.32 29.15
N ARG A 19 -72.47 75.39 28.47
CA ARG A 19 -73.39 76.44 27.98
C ARG A 19 -73.95 76.07 26.62
N GLY A 20 -75.27 76.07 26.49
CA GLY A 20 -76.00 75.98 25.23
C GLY A 20 -77.11 77.00 25.18
N VAL A 21 -78.01 76.89 24.19
CA VAL A 21 -79.10 77.86 24.06
C VAL A 21 -80.45 77.20 23.75
N GLN A 22 -81.52 77.70 24.36
CA GLN A 22 -82.91 77.29 24.16
C GLN A 22 -83.68 78.38 23.38
N ARG A 23 -84.60 78.00 22.48
CA ARG A 23 -85.37 78.94 21.64
C ARG A 23 -86.89 78.79 21.83
N ARG A 24 -87.65 79.88 21.62
CA ARG A 24 -89.13 79.99 21.64
C ARG A 24 -89.66 81.02 20.63
N SER A 25 -90.95 80.95 20.28
CA SER A 25 -91.65 81.90 19.39
C SER A 25 -92.47 82.96 20.16
N VAL A 26 -92.57 84.18 19.59
CA VAL A 26 -93.33 85.34 20.13
C VAL A 26 -94.05 86.04 18.97
N GLN A 27 -95.35 86.37 19.11
CA GLN A 27 -96.17 87.03 18.07
C GLN A 27 -97.01 88.20 18.63
N CYS A 28 -97.27 89.25 17.84
CA CYS A 28 -98.13 90.38 18.19
C CYS A 28 -99.51 90.32 17.52
N HIS A 29 -100.57 90.72 18.22
CA HIS A 29 -101.93 90.75 17.70
C HIS A 29 -102.62 92.10 17.98
N GLY A 30 -103.30 92.65 16.96
CA GLY A 30 -104.07 93.91 17.07
C GLY A 30 -105.56 93.72 17.30
N GLY A 31 -106.20 94.70 17.95
CA GLY A 31 -107.64 94.73 18.19
C GLY A 31 -108.44 94.93 16.90
N ALA A 32 -109.30 93.96 16.57
CA ALA A 32 -110.05 93.88 15.32
C ALA A 32 -110.97 95.10 15.05
N PRO A 33 -111.19 95.52 13.78
CA PRO A 33 -110.84 94.82 12.53
C PRO A 33 -109.65 95.45 11.77
N LYS A 34 -108.63 95.98 12.45
CA LYS A 34 -107.32 96.24 11.82
C LYS A 34 -106.23 95.43 12.53
N ALA A 35 -105.43 94.72 11.74
CA ALA A 35 -104.22 94.05 12.23
C ALA A 35 -103.25 95.13 12.74
N ALA A 36 -102.77 94.99 13.97
CA ALA A 36 -101.75 95.88 14.50
C ALA A 36 -100.47 95.65 13.71
N GLU A 37 -99.95 96.72 13.11
CA GLU A 37 -98.60 96.71 12.54
C GLU A 37 -97.58 96.54 13.66
N GLU A 38 -96.49 95.81 13.36
CA GLU A 38 -95.39 95.48 14.27
C GLU A 38 -94.82 96.70 15.04
N ALA A 39 -94.99 97.92 14.49
CA ALA A 39 -94.58 99.18 15.10
C ALA A 39 -95.51 99.67 16.25
N GLU A 40 -96.74 99.16 16.34
CA GLU A 40 -97.71 99.53 17.39
C GLU A 40 -97.52 98.74 18.69
N CYS A 41 -96.69 97.69 18.67
CA CYS A 41 -96.38 96.86 19.82
C CYS A 41 -95.10 97.37 20.49
N ASP A 42 -95.19 97.77 21.76
CA ASP A 42 -94.07 98.35 22.51
C ASP A 42 -92.86 97.39 22.52
N PRO A 43 -91.74 97.72 21.83
CA PRO A 43 -90.56 96.88 21.75
C PRO A 43 -89.97 96.58 23.13
N ALA A 44 -90.15 97.49 24.10
CA ALA A 44 -89.66 97.31 25.46
C ALA A 44 -90.37 96.16 26.20
N SER A 45 -91.56 95.76 25.75
CA SER A 45 -92.34 94.68 26.37
C SER A 45 -92.19 93.31 25.68
N ARG A 46 -91.39 93.20 24.60
CA ARG A 46 -91.22 91.94 23.85
C ARG A 46 -90.28 90.96 24.57
N PRO A 47 -90.74 89.76 24.94
CA PRO A 47 -89.88 88.76 25.55
C PRO A 47 -88.82 88.24 24.56
N PRO A 48 -87.62 87.88 25.03
CA PRO A 48 -86.57 87.35 24.16
C PRO A 48 -86.95 85.97 23.58
N PRO A 49 -86.72 85.74 22.26
CA PRO A 49 -87.03 84.48 21.59
C PRO A 49 -85.97 83.39 21.85
N GLN A 50 -84.83 83.72 22.44
CA GLN A 50 -83.74 82.80 22.73
C GLN A 50 -83.19 83.10 24.13
N ARG A 51 -82.85 82.05 24.89
CA ARG A 51 -82.19 82.18 26.20
C ARG A 51 -81.14 81.11 26.37
N ASP A 52 -80.02 81.48 26.97
CA ASP A 52 -78.97 80.55 27.36
C ASP A 52 -79.48 79.53 28.38
N CYS A 53 -79.00 78.30 28.20
CA CYS A 53 -79.12 77.22 29.16
C CYS A 53 -77.72 76.82 29.61
N HIS A 54 -77.56 76.61 30.91
CA HIS A 54 -76.30 76.19 31.51
C HIS A 54 -76.53 74.84 32.17
N LEU A 55 -75.99 73.81 31.54
CA LEU A 55 -75.86 72.47 32.10
C LEU A 55 -74.53 72.37 32.87
N PRO A 56 -74.31 71.32 33.69
CA PRO A 56 -73.07 71.14 34.45
C PRO A 56 -71.83 71.26 33.56
N ALA A 57 -70.73 71.80 34.09
CA ALA A 57 -69.49 71.96 33.34
C ALA A 57 -69.01 70.61 32.76
N CYS A 58 -68.48 70.63 31.54
CA CYS A 58 -67.94 69.41 30.93
C CYS A 58 -66.64 68.99 31.64
N PRO A 59 -66.40 67.67 31.84
CA PRO A 59 -65.20 67.19 32.54
C PRO A 59 -63.90 67.55 31.80
N THR A 60 -62.85 67.88 32.56
CA THR A 60 -61.53 68.25 32.02
C THR A 60 -60.51 67.10 32.15
N HIS A 61 -59.73 66.84 31.09
CA HIS A 61 -58.68 65.81 31.07
C HIS A 61 -57.31 66.44 30.79
N ARG A 62 -56.22 65.87 31.34
CA ARG A 62 -54.85 66.37 31.17
C ARG A 62 -53.81 65.26 31.02
N TRP A 63 -52.70 65.57 30.36
CA TRP A 63 -51.54 64.67 30.29
C TRP A 63 -50.83 64.59 31.65
N ALA A 64 -50.42 63.39 32.03
CA ALA A 64 -49.49 63.10 33.12
C ALA A 64 -48.31 62.30 32.56
N ALA A 65 -47.09 62.64 33.00
CA ALA A 65 -45.87 61.95 32.62
C ALA A 65 -45.22 61.32 33.85
N GLY A 66 -44.72 60.10 33.70
CA GLY A 66 -43.90 59.41 34.71
C GLY A 66 -42.46 59.92 34.75
N GLU A 67 -41.66 59.31 35.63
CA GLU A 67 -40.22 59.58 35.74
C GLU A 67 -39.43 59.01 34.55
N TRP A 68 -38.27 59.61 34.25
CA TRP A 68 -37.37 59.12 33.21
C TRP A 68 -36.68 57.80 33.60
N GLN A 69 -36.36 56.98 32.61
CA GLN A 69 -35.83 55.62 32.75
C GLN A 69 -34.80 55.32 31.66
N ALA A 70 -33.81 54.49 31.99
CA ALA A 70 -32.67 54.18 31.12
C ALA A 70 -32.91 53.02 30.14
N VAL A 71 -34.12 52.48 30.01
CA VAL A 71 -34.39 51.23 29.25
C VAL A 71 -35.75 51.26 28.56
N SER A 72 -35.83 50.71 27.35
CA SER A 72 -37.05 50.61 26.53
C SER A 72 -37.52 49.15 26.40
N GLY A 73 -38.46 48.68 27.24
CA GLY A 73 -39.17 47.40 27.02
C GLY A 73 -39.56 46.57 28.26
N ASP A 74 -40.86 46.20 28.29
CA ASP A 74 -41.65 45.26 29.12
C ASP A 74 -41.74 45.40 30.66
N PRO A 75 -42.95 45.67 31.23
CA PRO A 75 -43.20 45.60 32.66
C PRO A 75 -43.48 44.14 33.07
N SER A 76 -42.46 43.43 33.56
CA SER A 76 -42.69 42.23 34.36
C SER A 76 -42.99 42.64 35.82
N PRO A 77 -43.96 42.03 36.53
CA PRO A 77 -44.35 42.46 37.88
C PRO A 77 -43.27 42.30 38.97
N ALA A 78 -42.10 41.77 38.63
CA ALA A 78 -41.07 41.35 39.58
C ALA A 78 -39.90 42.35 39.74
N ARG A 79 -39.90 43.51 39.07
CA ARG A 79 -38.84 44.54 39.23
C ARG A 79 -39.34 45.98 39.32
N LEU A 80 -40.61 46.17 39.66
CA LEU A 80 -41.20 47.49 39.93
C LEU A 80 -41.21 47.75 41.44
N SER A 81 -40.08 48.20 41.99
CA SER A 81 -40.07 48.72 43.37
C SER A 81 -39.18 49.94 43.60
N SER A 82 -38.68 50.64 42.58
CA SER A 82 -37.80 51.80 42.84
C SER A 82 -38.23 53.15 42.30
N CYS A 83 -39.34 53.31 41.55
CA CYS A 83 -39.80 54.64 41.12
C CYS A 83 -41.33 54.85 41.26
N ALA A 84 -41.98 54.25 42.28
CA ALA A 84 -43.38 54.51 42.63
C ALA A 84 -43.56 54.77 44.14
N LEU A 85 -44.22 55.89 44.50
CA LEU A 85 -44.48 56.32 45.88
C LEU A 85 -45.30 55.28 46.68
N ARG A 86 -44.79 54.83 47.84
CA ARG A 86 -45.63 54.46 48.98
C ARG A 86 -45.41 55.45 50.12
N ARG A 87 -46.53 55.98 50.66
CA ARG A 87 -46.52 56.84 51.86
C ARG A 87 -45.91 56.06 53.03
N GLY A 88 -44.92 56.68 53.70
CA GLY A 88 -44.40 56.22 54.98
C GLY A 88 -43.24 55.22 54.88
N ALA A 89 -42.10 55.65 54.37
CA ALA A 89 -40.79 55.04 54.66
C ALA A 89 -39.69 56.10 54.47
N MET A 90 -38.73 56.10 55.40
CA MET A 90 -37.56 56.98 55.41
C MET A 90 -36.73 56.76 54.14
N LEU A 91 -36.35 57.83 53.45
CA LEU A 91 -35.72 57.81 52.12
C LEU A 91 -34.24 57.40 52.19
N ASP A 92 -33.86 56.32 51.50
CA ASP A 92 -32.50 56.14 50.99
C ASP A 92 -32.34 56.98 49.71
N ALA A 93 -31.37 57.90 49.72
CA ALA A 93 -31.11 58.82 48.60
C ALA A 93 -30.63 58.13 47.30
N GLU A 94 -30.29 56.85 47.34
CA GLU A 94 -29.76 56.08 46.19
C GLU A 94 -30.85 55.61 45.20
N ALA A 95 -32.14 55.58 45.58
CA ALA A 95 -33.22 55.21 44.67
C ALA A 95 -33.60 56.33 43.68
N GLY A 96 -33.31 57.60 44.01
CA GLY A 96 -33.58 58.76 43.16
C GLY A 96 -32.58 58.95 42.00
N GLU A 97 -31.38 58.36 42.09
CA GLU A 97 -30.32 58.52 41.08
C GLU A 97 -30.44 57.54 39.90
N ARG A 98 -31.09 56.39 40.10
CA ARG A 98 -31.22 55.36 39.05
C ARG A 98 -32.18 55.76 37.92
N CYS A 99 -33.19 56.58 38.20
CA CYS A 99 -34.14 57.10 37.20
C CYS A 99 -33.55 58.33 36.42
N ARG A 100 -32.33 58.80 36.72
CA ARG A 100 -31.65 59.87 35.96
C ARG A 100 -30.59 59.38 34.95
N ARG A 101 -30.31 58.08 34.90
CA ARG A 101 -29.20 57.52 34.11
C ARG A 101 -29.59 57.33 32.64
N CYS A 102 -28.64 57.53 31.73
CA CYS A 102 -28.80 57.25 30.30
C CYS A 102 -28.50 55.77 30.02
N THR A 103 -28.95 55.26 28.86
CA THR A 103 -28.70 53.87 28.42
C THR A 103 -27.22 53.48 28.39
N LYS A 104 -26.32 54.45 28.14
CA LYS A 104 -24.86 54.27 28.11
C LYS A 104 -24.17 55.37 28.93
N THR A 105 -22.87 55.20 29.20
CA THR A 105 -22.01 56.15 29.94
C THR A 105 -21.18 57.06 29.03
N CYS A 106 -20.97 56.67 27.77
CA CYS A 106 -20.31 57.47 26.74
C CYS A 106 -21.00 57.25 25.37
N GLY A 107 -20.80 58.18 24.43
CA GLY A 107 -21.41 58.14 23.10
C GLY A 107 -22.91 58.45 23.07
N GLU A 108 -23.59 58.06 21.99
CA GLU A 108 -25.01 58.36 21.79
C GLU A 108 -25.90 57.50 22.72
N ALA A 109 -26.60 58.16 23.63
CA ALA A 109 -27.47 57.52 24.62
C ALA A 109 -28.78 58.30 24.79
N SER A 110 -29.85 57.62 25.20
CA SER A 110 -31.18 58.21 25.38
C SER A 110 -31.84 57.70 26.66
N ARG A 111 -32.84 58.44 27.16
CA ARG A 111 -33.72 58.04 28.26
C ARG A 111 -35.20 58.13 27.85
N PHE A 112 -36.04 57.32 28.47
CA PHE A 112 -37.45 57.08 28.12
C PHE A 112 -38.37 57.36 29.31
N ARG A 113 -39.62 57.78 29.12
CA ARG A 113 -40.62 57.90 30.19
C ARG A 113 -42.02 57.54 29.69
N GLU A 114 -42.91 57.10 30.58
CA GLU A 114 -44.29 56.82 30.21
C GLU A 114 -45.17 58.08 30.24
N VAL A 115 -46.11 58.19 29.29
CA VAL A 115 -47.01 59.36 29.16
C VAL A 115 -48.45 58.87 29.00
N PHE A 116 -49.33 59.34 29.89
CA PHE A 116 -50.73 58.88 29.98
C PHE A 116 -51.72 60.05 30.08
N CYS A 117 -52.94 59.87 29.56
CA CYS A 117 -54.03 60.82 29.71
C CYS A 117 -54.85 60.48 30.97
N VAL A 118 -55.11 61.46 31.83
CA VAL A 118 -55.85 61.25 33.08
C VAL A 118 -56.98 62.25 33.26
N ASP A 119 -58.04 61.83 33.96
CA ASP A 119 -59.13 62.71 34.41
C ASP A 119 -58.83 63.41 35.75
N GLU A 120 -59.78 64.20 36.25
CA GLU A 120 -59.67 64.93 37.54
C GLU A 120 -59.46 64.00 38.75
N ASN A 121 -59.87 62.73 38.64
CA ASN A 121 -59.69 61.70 39.66
C ASN A 121 -58.41 60.87 39.47
N LYS A 122 -57.51 61.29 38.55
CA LYS A 122 -56.26 60.62 38.18
C LYS A 122 -56.46 59.20 37.63
N GLN A 123 -57.65 58.89 37.10
CA GLN A 123 -57.89 57.61 36.45
C GLN A 123 -57.38 57.66 35.01
N LEU A 124 -56.86 56.52 34.56
CA LEU A 124 -56.31 56.37 33.21
C LEU A 124 -57.45 56.44 32.19
N GLN A 125 -57.34 57.38 31.26
CA GLN A 125 -58.30 57.56 30.18
C GLN A 125 -57.62 57.36 28.82
N SER A 126 -58.44 57.15 27.79
CA SER A 126 -57.93 57.05 26.41
C SER A 126 -57.22 58.34 26.01
N SER A 127 -56.14 58.20 25.24
CA SER A 127 -55.30 59.30 24.76
C SER A 127 -56.05 60.37 23.95
N GLY A 128 -57.19 60.00 23.33
CA GLY A 128 -58.03 60.91 22.55
C GLY A 128 -58.80 61.97 23.36
N TYR A 129 -58.87 61.83 24.69
CA TYR A 129 -59.51 62.83 25.56
C TYR A 129 -58.56 63.97 25.97
N CYS A 130 -57.26 63.84 25.70
CA CYS A 130 -56.26 64.87 25.97
C CYS A 130 -55.76 65.52 24.67
N GLU A 131 -55.56 66.85 24.68
CA GLU A 131 -55.09 67.62 23.52
C GLU A 131 -53.67 67.17 23.08
N ALA A 132 -53.53 66.67 21.85
CA ALA A 132 -52.26 66.11 21.35
C ALA A 132 -51.09 67.10 21.33
N SER A 133 -51.37 68.39 21.10
CA SER A 133 -50.35 69.47 21.05
C SER A 133 -49.57 69.63 22.35
N ASN A 134 -50.15 69.23 23.48
CA ASN A 134 -49.56 69.36 24.80
C ASN A 134 -49.02 68.02 25.34
N ARG A 135 -48.90 66.99 24.49
CA ARG A 135 -48.37 65.67 24.88
C ARG A 135 -46.85 65.78 25.16
N PRO A 136 -46.38 65.42 26.37
CA PRO A 136 -44.96 65.42 26.68
C PRO A 136 -44.15 64.43 25.83
N ALA A 137 -42.89 64.77 25.52
CA ALA A 137 -41.97 63.88 24.78
C ALA A 137 -41.64 62.61 25.57
N GLU A 138 -41.68 61.46 24.90
CA GLU A 138 -41.48 60.13 25.49
C GLU A 138 -39.99 59.73 25.57
N VAL A 139 -39.14 60.36 24.75
CA VAL A 139 -37.71 60.07 24.61
C VAL A 139 -36.90 61.37 24.68
N GLU A 140 -35.75 61.33 25.34
CA GLU A 140 -34.80 62.43 25.43
C GLU A 140 -33.36 61.93 25.20
N SER A 141 -32.59 62.66 24.40
CA SER A 141 -31.19 62.35 24.12
C SER A 141 -30.25 62.88 25.21
N CYS A 142 -29.24 62.10 25.56
CA CYS A 142 -28.21 62.48 26.51
C CYS A 142 -26.93 62.96 25.79
N GLY A 143 -26.40 64.12 26.18
CA GLY A 143 -25.11 64.62 25.69
C GLY A 143 -23.93 64.03 26.48
N LEU A 144 -23.46 62.84 26.10
CA LEU A 144 -22.33 62.17 26.77
C LEU A 144 -21.00 62.36 25.99
N PRO A 145 -19.85 62.29 26.67
CA PRO A 145 -18.54 62.35 26.02
C PRO A 145 -18.31 61.16 25.08
N PRO A 146 -17.45 61.30 24.04
CA PRO A 146 -17.06 60.18 23.18
C PRO A 146 -16.26 59.12 23.96
N CYS A 147 -16.40 57.84 23.57
CA CYS A 147 -15.71 56.73 24.21
C CYS A 147 -14.22 56.63 23.78
N GLU A 148 -13.33 56.26 24.70
CA GLU A 148 -11.87 56.14 24.46
C GLU A 148 -11.43 54.66 24.35
N TYR A 149 -10.55 54.36 23.39
CA TYR A 149 -10.08 53.00 23.07
C TYR A 149 -8.55 52.91 23.09
N ILE A 150 -8.00 51.81 23.63
CA ILE A 150 -6.54 51.55 23.66
C ILE A 150 -6.17 50.15 23.15
N TRP A 151 -4.93 50.01 22.67
CA TRP A 151 -4.32 48.72 22.36
C TRP A 151 -3.79 48.04 23.61
N ILE A 152 -4.19 46.79 23.85
CA ILE A 152 -3.65 45.92 24.89
C ILE A 152 -2.87 44.79 24.23
N THR A 153 -1.62 44.57 24.67
CA THR A 153 -0.76 43.47 24.20
C THR A 153 -0.49 42.49 25.33
N GLY A 154 -0.65 41.19 25.06
CA GLY A 154 -0.23 40.12 25.97
C GLY A 154 1.26 39.80 25.89
N GLU A 155 1.69 38.84 26.72
CA GLU A 155 3.05 38.29 26.72
C GLU A 155 3.38 37.53 25.43
N TRP A 156 4.67 37.47 25.10
CA TRP A 156 5.14 36.68 23.96
C TRP A 156 5.15 35.19 24.30
N SER A 157 4.75 34.36 23.33
CA SER A 157 4.91 32.91 23.37
C SER A 157 6.40 32.50 23.34
N GLU A 158 6.64 31.22 23.65
CA GLU A 158 7.90 30.58 23.26
C GLU A 158 8.08 30.59 21.73
N CYS A 159 9.33 30.40 21.30
CA CYS A 159 9.67 30.34 19.87
C CYS A 159 9.02 29.10 19.25
N SER A 160 8.48 29.22 18.03
CA SER A 160 7.81 28.13 17.31
C SER A 160 8.70 26.92 16.98
N VAL A 161 10.01 27.04 17.17
CA VAL A 161 11.02 26.03 16.89
C VAL A 161 11.97 25.92 18.08
N THR A 162 12.59 24.76 18.26
CA THR A 162 13.62 24.52 19.28
C THR A 162 15.06 24.78 18.79
N CYS A 163 15.25 24.88 17.47
CA CYS A 163 16.49 25.27 16.80
C CYS A 163 16.14 25.96 15.46
N GLY A 164 17.05 26.76 14.92
CA GLY A 164 16.85 27.45 13.65
C GLY A 164 15.98 28.71 13.75
N LYS A 165 15.39 29.11 12.61
CA LYS A 165 14.55 30.31 12.48
C LYS A 165 13.09 29.97 12.79
N GLY A 166 12.47 30.73 13.69
CA GLY A 166 11.05 30.60 14.02
C GLY A 166 10.42 31.94 14.33
N TYR A 167 9.24 31.91 14.95
CA TYR A 167 8.53 33.11 15.38
C TYR A 167 7.91 32.94 16.77
N ARG A 168 7.76 34.06 17.48
CA ARG A 168 6.97 34.20 18.71
C ARG A 168 5.73 35.01 18.43
N GLN A 169 4.61 34.65 19.06
CA GLN A 169 3.32 35.30 18.89
C GLN A 169 2.84 35.90 20.20
N ARG A 170 2.06 36.98 20.14
CA ARG A 170 1.38 37.56 21.31
C ARG A 170 -0.04 37.98 20.94
N LEU A 171 -0.92 38.02 21.95
CA LEU A 171 -2.27 38.55 21.77
C LEU A 171 -2.23 40.07 21.64
N VAL A 172 -2.98 40.62 20.69
CA VAL A 172 -3.18 42.06 20.52
C VAL A 172 -4.68 42.31 20.41
N SER A 173 -5.25 43.09 21.32
CA SER A 173 -6.68 43.38 21.39
C SER A 173 -6.93 44.89 21.54
N CYS A 174 -8.05 45.37 21.00
CA CYS A 174 -8.52 46.74 21.13
C CYS A 174 -9.67 46.76 22.14
N SER A 175 -9.52 47.50 23.23
CA SER A 175 -10.53 47.56 24.29
C SER A 175 -10.94 48.99 24.62
N GLU A 176 -12.23 49.17 24.91
CA GLU A 176 -12.81 50.40 25.43
C GLU A 176 -12.51 50.57 26.91
N ILE A 177 -12.14 51.77 27.35
CA ILE A 177 -11.92 52.07 28.77
C ILE A 177 -13.12 52.86 29.30
N TYR A 178 -13.86 52.29 30.25
CA TYR A 178 -14.81 53.06 31.05
C TYR A 178 -14.05 53.80 32.15
N THR A 179 -14.15 55.13 32.19
CA THR A 179 -13.72 55.91 33.36
C THR A 179 -14.58 55.52 34.57
N GLY A 180 -14.17 54.51 35.35
CA GLY A 180 -14.71 54.31 36.68
C GLY A 180 -14.77 52.91 37.32
N LYS A 181 -14.44 51.78 36.67
CA LYS A 181 -14.29 50.46 37.38
C LYS A 181 -13.32 49.51 36.66
N ASP A 182 -12.44 48.88 37.43
CA ASP A 182 -11.34 47.98 37.03
C ASP A 182 -11.79 46.61 36.45
N HIS A 183 -12.75 46.59 35.52
CA HIS A 183 -13.21 45.34 34.92
C HIS A 183 -13.24 45.45 33.39
N TYR A 184 -12.17 44.97 32.78
CA TYR A 184 -11.95 44.89 31.33
C TYR A 184 -12.80 43.75 30.74
N GLU A 185 -13.84 44.09 29.99
CA GLU A 185 -14.64 43.13 29.24
C GLU A 185 -14.01 42.94 27.84
N TYR A 186 -13.49 41.73 27.56
CA TYR A 186 -12.85 41.40 26.29
C TYR A 186 -13.89 41.35 25.15
N GLY A 187 -14.11 42.50 24.50
CA GLY A 187 -14.91 42.60 23.28
C GLY A 187 -14.16 42.04 22.07
N TYR A 188 -14.59 40.88 21.57
CA TYR A 188 -13.88 40.11 20.54
C TYR A 188 -13.88 40.70 19.11
N GLN A 189 -14.48 41.88 18.86
CA GLN A 189 -14.95 42.18 17.49
C GLN A 189 -14.77 43.59 16.91
N ASN A 190 -14.09 44.56 17.52
CA ASN A 190 -13.90 45.86 16.84
C ASN A 190 -12.47 46.41 16.92
N MET A 191 -11.62 46.01 15.97
CA MET A 191 -10.29 46.62 15.73
C MET A 191 -10.36 48.03 15.11
N VAL A 192 -11.56 48.50 14.72
CA VAL A 192 -11.78 49.69 13.89
C VAL A 192 -11.69 51.00 14.70
N ASN A 193 -11.93 50.95 16.00
CA ASN A 193 -12.05 52.15 16.84
C ASN A 193 -10.76 52.51 17.60
N CYS A 194 -9.70 51.70 17.48
CA CYS A 194 -8.44 51.97 18.16
C CYS A 194 -7.55 52.95 17.36
N PRO A 195 -6.94 53.93 18.04
CA PRO A 195 -6.05 54.89 17.39
C PRO A 195 -4.73 54.23 16.96
N GLY A 196 -4.19 54.68 15.83
CA GLY A 196 -2.87 54.26 15.34
C GLY A 196 -2.85 52.88 14.67
N THR A 197 -1.64 52.39 14.41
CA THR A 197 -1.42 51.08 13.77
C THR A 197 -1.37 49.98 14.83
N GLN A 198 -1.94 48.82 14.51
CA GLN A 198 -1.92 47.65 15.39
C GLN A 198 -0.47 47.26 15.73
N PRO A 199 -0.11 47.09 17.01
CA PRO A 199 1.19 46.55 17.40
C PRO A 199 1.45 45.16 16.80
N PRO A 200 2.71 44.79 16.46
CA PRO A 200 2.99 43.52 15.82
C PRO A 200 2.61 42.36 16.74
N ASN A 201 1.87 41.40 16.20
CA ASN A 201 1.47 40.17 16.88
C ASN A 201 2.44 39.00 16.63
N ILE A 202 3.45 39.19 15.77
CA ILE A 202 4.45 38.19 15.39
C ILE A 202 5.85 38.82 15.43
N GLN A 203 6.83 38.11 15.98
CA GLN A 203 8.23 38.52 15.96
C GLN A 203 9.16 37.34 15.63
N PRO A 204 10.19 37.51 14.78
CA PRO A 204 11.15 36.45 14.48
C PRO A 204 12.05 36.11 15.68
N CYS A 205 12.39 34.83 15.81
CA CYS A 205 13.37 34.30 16.77
C CYS A 205 14.36 33.36 16.05
N TYR A 206 15.59 33.27 16.58
CA TYR A 206 16.63 32.36 16.09
C TYR A 206 17.33 31.71 17.28
N LEU A 207 17.27 30.37 17.37
CA LEU A 207 17.78 29.59 18.50
C LEU A 207 19.04 28.77 18.19
N GLY A 208 19.84 29.22 17.21
CA GLY A 208 21.07 28.53 16.78
C GLY A 208 20.83 27.52 15.65
N GLU A 209 21.89 26.90 15.13
CA GLU A 209 21.77 25.91 14.05
C GLU A 209 21.17 24.59 14.53
N CYS A 210 20.33 23.97 13.70
CA CYS A 210 19.72 22.69 14.03
C CYS A 210 20.75 21.55 13.94
N PRO A 211 20.77 20.60 14.90
CA PRO A 211 21.65 19.46 14.83
C PRO A 211 21.35 18.62 13.58
N ILE A 212 22.39 18.33 12.80
CA ILE A 212 22.28 17.52 11.59
C ILE A 212 22.12 16.06 12.01
N SER A 213 20.90 15.51 11.88
CA SER A 213 20.68 14.07 11.95
C SER A 213 20.77 13.44 10.56
N ALA A 214 21.42 12.27 10.48
CA ALA A 214 21.54 11.50 9.27
C ALA A 214 20.97 10.09 9.48
N SER A 215 20.31 9.56 8.46
CA SER A 215 19.67 8.24 8.52
C SER A 215 19.83 7.48 7.21
N TRP A 216 19.88 6.15 7.30
CA TRP A 216 19.96 5.28 6.13
C TRP A 216 18.65 5.29 5.35
N ARG A 217 18.73 5.54 4.05
CA ARG A 217 17.64 5.46 3.08
C ARG A 217 17.91 4.30 2.13
N VAL A 218 16.89 3.51 1.89
CA VAL A 218 16.98 2.26 1.11
C VAL A 218 16.02 2.33 -0.06
N GLY A 219 16.52 2.04 -1.26
CA GLY A 219 15.71 1.90 -2.45
C GLY A 219 15.08 0.51 -2.58
N ASN A 220 14.28 0.35 -3.63
CA ASN A 220 13.71 -0.94 -3.99
C ASN A 220 14.81 -1.91 -4.46
N TRP A 221 14.57 -3.21 -4.28
CA TRP A 221 15.41 -4.25 -4.87
C TRP A 221 15.27 -4.24 -6.39
N GLY A 222 16.41 -4.27 -7.08
CA GLY A 222 16.47 -4.49 -8.52
C GLY A 222 16.15 -5.94 -8.88
N SER A 223 16.16 -6.23 -10.18
CA SER A 223 15.95 -7.58 -10.70
C SER A 223 17.04 -8.56 -10.22
N CYS A 224 16.66 -9.83 -10.08
CA CYS A 224 17.62 -10.89 -9.78
C CYS A 224 18.66 -11.00 -10.91
N SER A 225 19.93 -11.21 -10.58
CA SER A 225 21.03 -11.36 -11.54
C SER A 225 20.86 -12.54 -12.50
N VAL A 226 19.92 -13.44 -12.21
CA VAL A 226 19.61 -14.64 -13.00
C VAL A 226 18.11 -14.77 -13.23
N THR A 227 17.74 -15.38 -14.34
CA THR A 227 16.35 -15.68 -14.72
C THR A 227 15.85 -17.04 -14.22
N CYS A 228 16.75 -17.92 -13.76
CA CYS A 228 16.44 -19.23 -13.19
C CYS A 228 17.44 -19.56 -12.05
N GLY A 229 17.06 -20.39 -11.08
CA GLY A 229 17.93 -20.81 -9.98
C GLY A 229 18.29 -19.71 -8.97
N VAL A 230 19.49 -19.84 -8.36
CA VAL A 230 19.97 -18.95 -7.29
C VAL A 230 20.78 -17.79 -7.88
N GLY A 231 20.38 -16.56 -7.58
CA GLY A 231 21.12 -15.36 -7.96
C GLY A 231 21.16 -14.32 -6.86
N VAL A 232 21.51 -13.10 -7.25
CA VAL A 232 21.71 -11.97 -6.34
C VAL A 232 20.95 -10.77 -6.88
N MET A 233 20.30 -10.01 -5.99
CA MET A 233 19.74 -8.70 -6.33
C MET A 233 20.37 -7.61 -5.47
N HIS A 234 20.44 -6.41 -6.05
CA HIS A 234 21.03 -5.22 -5.44
C HIS A 234 19.95 -4.17 -5.19
N ARG A 235 20.11 -3.35 -4.14
CA ARG A 235 19.31 -2.14 -3.90
C ARG A 235 20.21 -0.96 -3.56
N SER A 236 19.75 0.26 -3.75
CA SER A 236 20.49 1.44 -3.30
C SER A 236 20.40 1.59 -1.77
N VAL A 237 21.54 1.88 -1.13
CA VAL A 237 21.63 2.19 0.30
C VAL A 237 22.47 3.46 0.45
N GLN A 238 21.84 4.55 0.86
CA GLN A 238 22.50 5.85 1.00
C GLN A 238 22.23 6.44 2.37
N CYS A 239 23.25 7.06 2.98
CA CYS A 239 23.07 7.83 4.21
C CYS A 239 22.73 9.27 3.83
N LEU A 240 21.54 9.74 4.20
CA LEU A 240 21.05 11.08 3.89
C LEU A 240 20.83 11.87 5.18
N THR A 241 21.14 13.17 5.15
CA THR A 241 20.77 14.13 6.20
C THR A 241 19.28 14.50 6.10
N ASN A 242 18.80 15.31 7.05
CA ASN A 242 17.43 15.85 7.01
C ASN A 242 17.13 16.71 5.76
N ASP A 243 18.16 17.24 5.09
CA ASP A 243 18.05 18.03 3.86
C ASP A 243 18.35 17.19 2.58
N ASP A 244 18.22 15.87 2.68
CA ASP A 244 18.46 14.90 1.59
C ASP A 244 19.87 14.97 0.96
N GLN A 245 20.86 15.48 1.70
CA GLN A 245 22.26 15.48 1.26
C GLN A 245 22.97 14.20 1.67
N VAL A 246 23.79 13.67 0.76
CA VAL A 246 24.62 12.48 1.03
C VAL A 246 25.64 12.79 2.12
N SER A 247 25.66 11.97 3.16
CA SER A 247 26.50 12.15 4.34
C SER A 247 27.11 10.83 4.81
N SER A 248 28.14 10.92 5.66
CA SER A 248 28.78 9.77 6.33
C SER A 248 28.47 9.72 7.83
N LEU A 249 27.53 10.55 8.32
CA LEU A 249 27.17 10.65 9.74
C LEU A 249 26.34 9.46 10.26
N CYS A 250 25.90 8.53 9.39
CA CYS A 250 25.15 7.35 9.81
C CYS A 250 26.06 6.28 10.43
N HIS A 251 25.58 5.60 11.48
CA HIS A 251 26.28 4.47 12.07
C HIS A 251 26.40 3.30 11.09
N VAL A 252 27.63 2.81 10.91
CA VAL A 252 27.98 1.73 9.97
C VAL A 252 27.34 0.40 10.38
N ASP A 253 27.23 0.11 11.68
CA ASP A 253 26.65 -1.15 12.19
C ASP A 253 25.16 -1.29 11.88
N LEU A 254 24.49 -0.17 11.63
CA LEU A 254 23.08 -0.12 11.25
C LEU A 254 22.89 -0.04 9.72
N LYS A 255 23.97 -0.13 8.92
CA LYS A 255 23.89 -0.08 7.46
C LYS A 255 23.04 -1.25 6.95
N PRO A 256 21.91 -0.99 6.28
CA PRO A 256 21.08 -2.05 5.71
C PRO A 256 21.81 -2.83 4.61
N GLU A 257 21.44 -4.10 4.42
CA GLU A 257 22.04 -4.95 3.38
C GLU A 257 21.82 -4.36 1.98
N GLU A 258 22.89 -4.17 1.22
CA GLU A 258 22.83 -3.67 -0.17
C GLU A 258 22.62 -4.80 -1.19
N ARG A 259 22.88 -6.04 -0.76
CA ARG A 259 22.91 -7.26 -1.58
C ARG A 259 22.12 -8.37 -0.88
N ARG A 260 21.20 -9.01 -1.58
CA ARG A 260 20.44 -10.17 -1.08
C ARG A 260 20.39 -11.31 -2.09
N THR A 261 20.38 -12.55 -1.61
CA THR A 261 20.17 -13.74 -2.44
C THR A 261 18.71 -13.83 -2.89
N CYS A 262 18.48 -14.16 -4.15
CA CYS A 262 17.17 -14.44 -4.73
C CYS A 262 17.14 -15.90 -5.23
N HIS A 263 16.01 -16.57 -5.02
CA HIS A 263 15.75 -17.92 -5.53
C HIS A 263 14.62 -17.82 -6.55
N ASN A 264 14.92 -18.15 -7.80
CA ASN A 264 13.94 -18.23 -8.85
C ASN A 264 13.47 -19.69 -8.98
N VAL A 265 12.16 -19.91 -8.98
CA VAL A 265 11.51 -21.23 -8.84
C VAL A 265 11.73 -22.12 -10.07
N HIS A 266 12.09 -21.52 -11.20
CA HIS A 266 12.55 -22.28 -12.35
C HIS A 266 13.94 -22.86 -12.07
N ASP A 267 13.99 -24.18 -11.87
CA ASP A 267 15.22 -24.95 -11.99
C ASP A 267 15.77 -24.69 -13.40
N CYS A 268 17.03 -24.27 -13.50
CA CYS A 268 17.62 -24.11 -14.83
C CYS A 268 17.67 -25.50 -15.46
N ASP A 269 16.84 -25.75 -16.46
CA ASP A 269 16.83 -27.02 -17.20
C ASP A 269 18.17 -27.18 -17.91
N LEU A 270 19.09 -27.89 -17.26
CA LEU A 270 20.37 -28.28 -17.82
C LEU A 270 20.16 -29.51 -18.73
N PRO A 271 20.94 -29.65 -19.81
CA PRO A 271 20.83 -30.79 -20.68
C PRO A 271 21.19 -32.09 -19.93
N ARG A 272 20.30 -33.08 -19.98
CA ARG A 272 20.47 -34.40 -19.35
C ARG A 272 20.88 -35.48 -20.36
N SER A 273 20.79 -35.16 -21.64
CA SER A 273 21.11 -36.03 -22.77
C SER A 273 21.72 -35.20 -23.92
N CYS A 274 22.37 -35.87 -24.87
CA CYS A 274 22.86 -35.20 -26.08
C CYS A 274 21.73 -34.59 -26.91
N LYS A 275 20.53 -35.18 -26.83
CA LYS A 275 19.32 -34.64 -27.46
C LYS A 275 18.88 -33.33 -26.80
N ASP A 276 19.05 -33.18 -25.50
CA ASP A 276 18.77 -31.93 -24.80
C ASP A 276 19.79 -30.85 -25.15
N VAL A 277 21.07 -31.20 -25.29
CA VAL A 277 22.10 -30.27 -25.80
C VAL A 277 21.69 -29.73 -27.17
N LYS A 278 21.24 -30.61 -28.07
CA LYS A 278 20.74 -30.21 -29.39
C LYS A 278 19.54 -29.26 -29.31
N ASN A 279 18.56 -29.56 -28.45
CA ASN A 279 17.30 -28.82 -28.40
C ASN A 279 17.39 -27.52 -27.59
N LEU A 280 18.13 -27.52 -26.48
CA LEU A 280 18.25 -26.39 -25.55
C LEU A 280 19.35 -25.41 -25.96
N GLU A 281 20.49 -25.93 -26.42
CA GLU A 281 21.67 -25.11 -26.77
C GLU A 281 21.78 -24.88 -28.29
N GLY A 282 20.96 -25.55 -29.11
CA GLY A 282 20.97 -25.40 -30.57
C GLY A 282 22.21 -25.97 -31.26
N VAL A 283 22.95 -26.83 -30.57
CA VAL A 283 24.23 -27.38 -31.05
C VAL A 283 23.99 -28.60 -31.95
N THR A 284 24.74 -28.68 -33.06
CA THR A 284 24.64 -29.78 -34.04
C THR A 284 25.96 -30.47 -34.32
N GLU A 285 27.05 -30.04 -33.67
CA GLU A 285 28.39 -30.57 -33.85
C GLU A 285 28.68 -31.69 -32.85
N ASP A 286 29.35 -32.76 -33.30
CA ASP A 286 29.85 -33.81 -32.41
C ASP A 286 30.95 -33.25 -31.50
N GLY A 287 30.95 -33.63 -30.22
CA GLY A 287 31.89 -33.05 -29.26
C GLY A 287 31.64 -33.47 -27.81
N GLU A 288 32.46 -32.94 -26.91
CA GLU A 288 32.33 -33.14 -25.47
C GLU A 288 31.47 -32.04 -24.84
N TYR A 289 30.41 -32.44 -24.16
CA TYR A 289 29.44 -31.54 -23.54
C TYR A 289 29.24 -31.88 -22.06
N PHE A 290 28.87 -30.87 -21.27
CA PHE A 290 28.54 -31.06 -19.87
C PHE A 290 27.07 -31.48 -19.73
N LEU A 291 26.85 -32.72 -19.30
CA LEU A 291 25.51 -33.23 -19.01
C LEU A 291 25.25 -33.31 -17.52
N GLN A 292 24.02 -33.05 -17.12
CA GLN A 292 23.56 -33.25 -15.75
C GLN A 292 23.20 -34.72 -15.53
N VAL A 293 23.94 -35.41 -14.66
CA VAL A 293 23.70 -36.83 -14.35
C VAL A 293 23.01 -37.01 -13.00
N LYS A 294 22.09 -37.97 -12.93
CA LYS A 294 21.41 -38.34 -11.69
C LYS A 294 22.35 -39.21 -10.84
N GLY A 295 22.99 -38.62 -9.84
CA GLY A 295 23.93 -39.37 -8.98
C GLY A 295 24.40 -38.70 -7.69
N LYS A 296 24.10 -37.42 -7.45
CA LYS A 296 24.50 -36.72 -6.20
C LYS A 296 23.33 -35.89 -5.67
N THR A 297 22.79 -36.27 -4.51
CA THR A 297 21.99 -35.38 -3.65
C THR A 297 22.96 -34.49 -2.87
N LEU A 298 23.64 -33.55 -3.54
CA LEU A 298 24.51 -32.58 -2.87
C LEU A 298 24.08 -31.15 -3.19
N LYS A 299 23.99 -30.34 -2.11
CA LYS A 299 23.38 -29.00 -1.96
C LYS A 299 23.94 -27.86 -2.84
N VAL A 300 24.70 -28.14 -3.90
CA VAL A 300 25.32 -27.11 -4.73
C VAL A 300 25.17 -27.49 -6.22
N HIS A 301 24.43 -26.67 -6.97
CA HIS A 301 24.02 -26.85 -8.38
C HIS A 301 25.15 -27.11 -9.41
N PHE A 302 26.43 -27.13 -9.01
CA PHE A 302 27.58 -27.27 -9.92
C PHE A 302 28.32 -28.64 -9.84
N SER A 303 28.00 -29.52 -8.89
CA SER A 303 28.78 -30.76 -8.63
C SER A 303 28.26 -32.04 -9.32
N ASN A 304 27.21 -31.93 -10.16
CA ASN A 304 26.56 -33.09 -10.80
C ASN A 304 26.76 -33.13 -12.33
N ARG A 305 27.82 -32.51 -12.83
CA ARG A 305 28.11 -32.41 -14.26
C ARG A 305 29.15 -33.46 -14.65
N MET A 306 28.91 -34.15 -15.74
CA MET A 306 29.83 -35.12 -16.33
C MET A 306 30.10 -34.73 -17.78
N ILE A 307 31.35 -34.91 -18.21
CA ILE A 307 31.73 -34.72 -19.60
C ILE A 307 31.31 -35.96 -20.38
N VAL A 308 30.45 -35.76 -21.37
CA VAL A 308 29.95 -36.81 -22.25
C VAL A 308 30.21 -36.41 -23.69
N TYR A 309 30.78 -37.34 -24.46
CA TYR A 309 30.95 -37.15 -25.89
C TYR A 309 29.65 -37.48 -26.61
N CYS A 310 29.07 -36.47 -27.25
CA CYS A 310 27.88 -36.61 -28.08
C CYS A 310 28.30 -36.86 -29.54
N SER A 311 27.82 -37.97 -30.12
CA SER A 311 28.02 -38.29 -31.53
C SER A 311 26.71 -38.41 -32.28
N GLY A 312 26.71 -37.99 -33.55
CA GLY A 312 25.53 -37.96 -34.37
C GLY A 312 24.62 -36.77 -34.05
N MET A 313 25.18 -35.63 -33.64
CA MET A 313 24.42 -34.43 -33.27
C MET A 313 23.59 -33.85 -34.44
N GLN A 314 24.03 -34.11 -35.68
CA GLN A 314 23.27 -33.85 -36.91
C GLN A 314 22.03 -34.73 -37.08
N THR A 315 21.95 -35.87 -36.39
CA THR A 315 20.84 -36.83 -36.51
C THR A 315 19.72 -36.55 -35.50
N ASP A 316 18.54 -37.15 -35.68
CA ASP A 316 17.41 -37.01 -34.75
C ASP A 316 17.61 -37.74 -33.41
N SER A 317 18.63 -38.59 -33.33
CA SER A 317 18.94 -39.44 -32.18
C SER A 317 20.45 -39.48 -31.92
N PRO A 318 21.04 -38.39 -31.40
CA PRO A 318 22.44 -38.40 -31.00
C PRO A 318 22.68 -39.43 -29.88
N LYS A 319 23.91 -39.92 -29.81
CA LYS A 319 24.34 -40.97 -28.89
C LYS A 319 25.42 -40.48 -27.94
N GLU A 320 25.36 -40.99 -26.72
CA GLU A 320 26.24 -40.68 -25.60
C GLU A 320 27.41 -41.66 -25.48
N TYR A 321 28.62 -41.13 -25.34
CA TYR A 321 29.84 -41.90 -25.12
C TYR A 321 30.68 -41.28 -23.99
N VAL A 322 31.43 -42.12 -23.28
CA VAL A 322 32.51 -41.67 -22.40
C VAL A 322 33.84 -41.78 -23.13
N THR A 323 34.63 -40.70 -23.10
CA THR A 323 36.01 -40.67 -23.60
C THR A 323 36.94 -41.33 -22.59
N LEU A 324 37.72 -42.33 -23.02
CA LEU A 324 38.68 -43.02 -22.16
C LEU A 324 40.03 -42.29 -22.16
N VAL A 325 40.39 -41.68 -21.02
CA VAL A 325 41.52 -40.74 -20.92
C VAL A 325 42.86 -41.40 -21.24
N ASN A 326 43.09 -42.62 -20.74
CA ASN A 326 44.33 -43.36 -20.96
C ASN A 326 44.40 -44.03 -22.36
N GLY A 327 43.39 -43.79 -23.20
CA GLY A 327 43.37 -44.25 -24.58
C GLY A 327 43.14 -45.76 -24.72
N ASP A 328 43.40 -46.23 -25.93
CA ASP A 328 43.00 -47.53 -26.45
C ASP A 328 44.00 -48.66 -26.09
N ALA A 329 45.23 -48.30 -25.68
CA ALA A 329 46.23 -49.23 -25.17
C ALA A 329 45.86 -49.87 -23.82
N GLU A 330 45.18 -49.14 -22.95
CA GLU A 330 44.71 -49.63 -21.64
C GLU A 330 43.25 -50.12 -21.68
N ASN A 331 42.57 -49.94 -22.82
CA ASN A 331 41.16 -50.26 -23.03
C ASN A 331 41.00 -51.15 -24.27
N PHE A 332 41.03 -52.47 -24.06
CA PHE A 332 41.01 -53.45 -25.15
C PHE A 332 40.27 -54.73 -24.77
N SER A 333 39.85 -55.46 -25.80
CA SER A 333 39.23 -56.78 -25.71
C SER A 333 39.86 -57.73 -26.73
N GLU A 334 40.19 -58.94 -26.29
CA GLU A 334 40.88 -59.93 -27.10
C GLU A 334 40.22 -61.31 -27.01
N VAL A 335 40.00 -61.90 -28.18
CA VAL A 335 39.75 -63.32 -28.32
C VAL A 335 41.00 -63.97 -28.90
N TYR A 336 41.71 -64.75 -28.08
CA TYR A 336 43.00 -65.32 -28.49
C TYR A 336 42.82 -66.43 -29.52
N GLY A 337 43.54 -66.33 -30.64
CA GLY A 337 43.28 -67.14 -31.83
C GLY A 337 44.05 -68.45 -31.95
N TYR A 338 44.99 -68.71 -31.03
CA TYR A 338 45.78 -69.93 -31.05
C TYR A 338 45.13 -71.02 -30.19
N ARG A 339 45.29 -72.27 -30.63
CA ARG A 339 44.86 -73.50 -29.95
C ARG A 339 46.03 -74.46 -29.84
N LEU A 340 46.28 -75.03 -28.67
CA LEU A 340 47.34 -76.03 -28.49
C LEU A 340 47.06 -77.29 -29.32
N HIS A 341 48.12 -77.90 -29.88
CA HIS A 341 48.01 -79.21 -30.52
C HIS A 341 47.58 -80.30 -29.53
N ASN A 342 48.11 -80.27 -28.30
CA ASN A 342 47.62 -81.09 -27.20
C ASN A 342 46.62 -80.27 -26.35
N PRO A 343 45.31 -80.51 -26.46
CA PRO A 343 44.31 -79.71 -25.76
C PRO A 343 44.27 -79.98 -24.25
N THR A 344 44.86 -81.04 -23.71
CA THR A 344 44.73 -81.34 -22.25
C THR A 344 45.80 -80.69 -21.38
N GLU A 345 46.77 -79.99 -21.96
CA GLU A 345 47.88 -79.37 -21.24
C GLU A 345 47.73 -77.85 -21.09
N CYS A 346 48.34 -77.30 -20.05
CA CYS A 346 48.53 -75.85 -19.87
C CYS A 346 50.01 -75.59 -19.59
N PRO A 347 50.85 -75.43 -20.63
CA PRO A 347 52.27 -75.22 -20.46
C PRO A 347 52.58 -73.85 -19.85
N TYR A 348 53.80 -73.69 -19.33
CA TYR A 348 54.34 -72.42 -18.81
C TYR A 348 53.50 -71.71 -17.74
N ASN A 349 52.81 -72.48 -16.89
CA ASN A 349 51.96 -71.98 -15.81
C ASN A 349 50.89 -70.99 -16.32
N GLY A 350 50.39 -71.19 -17.55
CA GLY A 350 49.39 -70.34 -18.19
C GLY A 350 49.93 -69.05 -18.81
N SER A 351 51.25 -68.84 -18.86
CA SER A 351 51.83 -67.68 -19.55
C SER A 351 51.80 -67.83 -21.07
N ARG A 352 51.56 -66.73 -21.78
CA ARG A 352 51.52 -66.68 -23.24
C ARG A 352 52.95 -66.74 -23.78
N ARG A 353 53.19 -67.64 -24.72
CA ARG A 353 54.49 -67.88 -25.36
C ARG A 353 54.31 -67.91 -26.88
N GLU A 354 55.20 -67.22 -27.60
CA GLU A 354 55.18 -67.17 -29.06
C GLU A 354 55.72 -68.47 -29.69
N ASP A 355 56.56 -69.21 -28.95
CA ASP A 355 57.14 -70.50 -29.31
C ASP A 355 56.24 -71.69 -28.93
N CYS A 356 54.93 -71.59 -29.16
CA CYS A 356 53.99 -72.67 -28.82
C CYS A 356 53.65 -73.58 -30.02
N GLN A 357 53.53 -74.88 -29.77
CA GLN A 357 53.02 -75.87 -30.73
C GLN A 357 51.49 -75.73 -30.89
N CYS A 358 51.06 -74.70 -31.62
CA CYS A 358 49.68 -74.25 -31.70
C CYS A 358 49.17 -74.11 -33.14
N ARG A 359 47.84 -74.24 -33.34
CA ARG A 359 47.13 -73.90 -34.59
C ARG A 359 46.41 -72.55 -34.44
N LYS A 360 46.40 -71.72 -35.48
CA LYS A 360 45.57 -70.50 -35.55
C LYS A 360 44.29 -70.79 -36.33
N ASP A 361 43.40 -71.62 -35.79
CA ASP A 361 42.17 -72.08 -36.45
C ASP A 361 40.89 -71.52 -35.81
N TYR A 362 41.00 -70.67 -34.78
CA TYR A 362 39.84 -70.12 -34.12
C TYR A 362 39.28 -68.90 -34.86
N THR A 363 38.20 -69.10 -35.60
CA THR A 363 37.60 -68.08 -36.49
C THR A 363 36.95 -66.90 -35.76
N ALA A 364 36.66 -67.05 -34.46
CA ALA A 364 36.13 -65.96 -33.62
C ALA A 364 37.22 -65.11 -32.99
N ALA A 365 38.49 -65.40 -33.26
CA ALA A 365 39.62 -64.63 -32.76
C ALA A 365 39.61 -63.19 -33.27
N GLY A 366 40.11 -62.29 -32.43
CA GLY A 366 40.33 -60.91 -32.82
C GLY A 366 40.78 -60.03 -31.66
N PHE A 367 41.13 -58.80 -31.99
CA PHE A 367 41.65 -57.82 -31.04
C PHE A 367 41.10 -56.44 -31.36
N SER A 368 40.37 -55.85 -30.41
CA SER A 368 39.75 -54.53 -30.54
C SER A 368 40.20 -53.61 -29.41
N THR A 369 40.57 -52.38 -29.75
CA THR A 369 40.92 -51.29 -28.83
C THR A 369 39.85 -50.20 -28.87
N PHE A 370 39.68 -49.45 -27.79
CA PHE A 370 38.56 -48.52 -27.61
C PHE A 370 39.05 -47.15 -27.15
N SER A 371 38.69 -46.11 -27.90
CA SER A 371 38.94 -44.71 -27.49
C SER A 371 37.75 -44.09 -26.75
N LYS A 372 36.53 -44.54 -27.08
CA LYS A 372 35.28 -44.15 -26.41
C LYS A 372 34.36 -45.36 -26.31
N VAL A 373 33.57 -45.40 -25.25
CA VAL A 373 32.57 -46.46 -25.06
C VAL A 373 31.19 -45.87 -24.79
N ARG A 374 30.16 -46.52 -25.34
CA ARG A 374 28.79 -46.01 -25.27
C ARG A 374 28.22 -46.13 -23.87
N LEU A 375 27.48 -45.11 -23.45
CA LEU A 375 26.90 -45.00 -22.12
C LEU A 375 25.37 -44.84 -22.19
N ASP A 376 24.65 -45.47 -21.27
CA ASP A 376 23.25 -45.15 -20.97
C ASP A 376 23.17 -44.30 -19.70
N LEU A 377 22.80 -43.02 -19.86
CA LEU A 377 22.70 -42.07 -18.74
C LEU A 377 21.47 -42.30 -17.85
N ASN A 378 20.47 -43.06 -18.31
CA ASN A 378 19.27 -43.35 -17.52
C ASN A 378 19.54 -44.47 -16.52
N THR A 379 20.26 -45.50 -16.97
CA THR A 379 20.59 -46.69 -16.16
C THR A 379 21.99 -46.61 -15.55
N MET A 380 22.81 -45.64 -15.95
CA MET A 380 24.22 -45.51 -15.58
C MET A 380 25.01 -46.80 -15.87
N GLN A 381 24.94 -47.26 -17.13
CA GLN A 381 25.56 -48.50 -17.60
C GLN A 381 26.38 -48.29 -18.87
N ILE A 382 27.59 -48.86 -18.91
CA ILE A 382 28.34 -48.97 -20.17
C ILE A 382 27.67 -50.08 -21.00
N ILE A 383 27.30 -49.74 -22.24
CA ILE A 383 26.62 -50.65 -23.16
C ILE A 383 27.66 -51.59 -23.79
N THR A 384 27.78 -52.80 -23.24
CA THR A 384 28.73 -53.82 -23.70
C THR A 384 28.11 -54.95 -24.52
N LYS A 385 26.77 -55.03 -24.56
CA LYS A 385 26.02 -56.10 -25.23
C LYS A 385 24.97 -55.53 -26.16
N SER A 386 24.74 -56.28 -27.24
CA SER A 386 23.51 -56.16 -28.03
C SER A 386 22.32 -56.66 -27.20
N MET A 387 21.21 -55.92 -27.21
CA MET A 387 19.93 -56.29 -26.62
C MET A 387 19.21 -57.42 -27.39
N PHE A 388 19.96 -58.35 -28.01
CA PHE A 388 19.46 -59.33 -28.98
C PHE A 388 19.12 -60.71 -28.39
N THR A 389 19.25 -60.92 -27.09
CA THR A 389 18.64 -62.12 -26.46
C THR A 389 17.12 -62.12 -26.58
N PHE A 390 16.50 -60.97 -26.89
CA PHE A 390 15.04 -60.83 -27.09
C PHE A 390 14.58 -60.90 -28.56
N ILE A 391 15.44 -60.72 -29.57
CA ILE A 391 15.00 -60.69 -30.98
C ILE A 391 15.13 -62.07 -31.64
N LEU A 392 15.97 -62.96 -31.13
CA LEU A 392 16.01 -64.37 -31.57
C LEU A 392 14.70 -65.13 -31.32
N SER A 393 13.83 -64.68 -30.40
CA SER A 393 12.48 -65.22 -30.22
C SER A 393 11.44 -64.66 -31.20
N LEU A 394 11.75 -63.58 -31.92
CA LEU A 394 10.85 -62.88 -32.86
C LEU A 394 11.26 -63.04 -34.34
N SER A 395 12.42 -63.65 -34.64
CA SER A 395 13.06 -63.58 -35.96
C SER A 395 12.83 -64.78 -36.90
N LEU A 396 11.72 -65.51 -36.77
CA LEU A 396 11.38 -66.58 -37.72
C LEU A 396 11.12 -66.09 -39.17
N HIS A 397 11.16 -64.77 -39.43
CA HIS A 397 10.81 -64.16 -40.73
C HIS A 397 11.80 -63.14 -41.31
N LEU A 398 13.00 -62.94 -40.74
CA LEU A 398 13.98 -61.98 -41.28
C LEU A 398 14.98 -62.67 -42.21
N SER A 399 15.29 -62.03 -43.35
CA SER A 399 16.24 -62.57 -44.34
C SER A 399 17.69 -62.46 -43.86
N PHE A 400 18.57 -63.35 -44.35
CA PHE A 400 19.98 -63.45 -43.91
C PHE A 400 20.75 -62.12 -44.06
N HIS A 401 20.40 -61.32 -45.07
CA HIS A 401 20.99 -60.01 -45.31
C HIS A 401 20.55 -58.97 -44.28
N VAL A 402 19.27 -58.99 -43.87
CA VAL A 402 18.72 -58.13 -42.83
C VAL A 402 19.28 -58.54 -41.46
N ILE A 403 19.47 -59.84 -41.22
CA ILE A 403 20.14 -60.36 -40.02
C ILE A 403 21.61 -59.89 -39.97
N HIS A 404 22.37 -59.97 -41.08
CA HIS A 404 23.77 -59.52 -41.12
C HIS A 404 23.91 -57.98 -40.98
N GLN A 405 23.00 -57.19 -41.55
CA GLN A 405 22.92 -55.74 -41.32
C GLN A 405 22.50 -55.38 -39.88
N LEU A 406 21.59 -56.15 -39.27
CA LEU A 406 21.21 -56.02 -37.85
C LEU A 406 22.37 -56.44 -36.91
N ILE A 407 23.18 -57.43 -37.29
CA ILE A 407 24.38 -57.86 -36.55
C ILE A 407 25.48 -56.79 -36.61
N SER A 408 25.68 -56.14 -37.75
CA SER A 408 26.66 -55.04 -37.90
C SER A 408 26.27 -53.76 -37.15
N THR A 409 25.01 -53.63 -36.71
CA THR A 409 24.47 -52.47 -35.98
C THR A 409 24.25 -52.76 -34.48
N ALA A 410 24.59 -53.98 -34.01
CA ALA A 410 24.17 -54.51 -32.71
C ALA A 410 25.17 -54.29 -31.55
N THR A 411 26.45 -54.02 -31.84
CA THR A 411 27.47 -53.59 -30.88
C THR A 411 28.00 -52.25 -31.33
N ASP A 412 27.94 -51.24 -30.45
CA ASP A 412 28.40 -49.90 -30.81
C ASP A 412 29.93 -49.86 -30.84
N LEU A 413 30.48 -50.10 -32.03
CA LEU A 413 31.92 -50.14 -32.31
C LEU A 413 32.39 -48.87 -33.01
N GLN A 414 31.60 -47.78 -32.97
CA GLN A 414 31.89 -46.55 -33.70
C GLN A 414 33.27 -45.97 -33.37
N PHE A 415 33.70 -46.09 -32.11
CA PHE A 415 35.00 -45.60 -31.62
C PHE A 415 35.95 -46.74 -31.22
N ALA A 416 35.72 -47.93 -31.78
CA ALA A 416 36.56 -49.10 -31.60
C ALA A 416 37.40 -49.35 -32.85
N GLN A 417 38.67 -49.72 -32.67
CA GLN A 417 39.56 -50.11 -33.76
C GLN A 417 39.92 -51.59 -33.61
N THR A 418 39.69 -52.38 -34.66
CA THR A 418 40.06 -53.80 -34.68
C THR A 418 41.34 -53.98 -35.48
N HIS A 419 42.39 -54.49 -34.83
CA HIS A 419 43.73 -54.60 -35.46
C HIS A 419 43.99 -55.98 -36.08
N ASP A 420 43.40 -57.05 -35.52
CA ASP A 420 43.45 -58.41 -36.09
C ASP A 420 42.10 -59.12 -35.88
N GLY A 421 41.75 -60.00 -36.81
CA GLY A 421 40.58 -60.89 -36.72
C GLY A 421 39.21 -60.19 -36.71
N ARG A 422 38.27 -60.74 -35.94
CA ARG A 422 36.90 -60.24 -35.81
C ARG A 422 36.80 -59.16 -34.72
N PRO A 423 35.87 -58.19 -34.85
CA PRO A 423 35.63 -57.23 -33.78
C PRO A 423 35.20 -57.92 -32.48
N VAL A 424 35.87 -57.58 -31.39
CA VAL A 424 35.62 -58.13 -30.06
C VAL A 424 34.94 -57.06 -29.21
N PRO A 425 33.74 -57.32 -28.64
CA PRO A 425 33.03 -56.33 -27.84
C PRO A 425 33.79 -55.87 -26.58
N TYR A 426 33.53 -54.63 -26.14
CA TYR A 426 34.15 -54.07 -24.94
C TYR A 426 33.92 -54.94 -23.70
N ALA A 427 34.94 -55.06 -22.84
CA ALA A 427 34.92 -55.84 -21.61
C ALA A 427 34.64 -57.35 -21.80
N THR A 428 34.95 -57.90 -22.98
CA THR A 428 34.80 -59.33 -23.27
C THR A 428 36.13 -59.94 -23.68
N ALA A 429 36.31 -61.22 -23.36
CA ALA A 429 37.49 -61.97 -23.76
C ALA A 429 37.15 -63.46 -23.90
N GLY A 430 37.98 -64.19 -24.63
CA GLY A 430 37.83 -65.64 -24.74
C GLY A 430 38.95 -66.29 -25.52
N ASP A 431 38.94 -67.62 -25.56
CA ASP A 431 39.81 -68.41 -26.42
C ASP A 431 39.32 -69.85 -26.52
N CYS A 432 39.94 -70.60 -27.43
CA CYS A 432 39.88 -72.04 -27.49
C CYS A 432 41.27 -72.65 -27.27
N TYR A 433 42.03 -72.14 -26.29
CA TYR A 433 43.45 -72.45 -26.18
C TYR A 433 43.72 -73.88 -25.69
N SER A 434 42.99 -74.31 -24.66
CA SER A 434 43.19 -75.60 -23.97
C SER A 434 41.91 -76.10 -23.29
N ALA A 435 41.70 -77.40 -23.23
CA ALA A 435 40.70 -78.05 -22.40
C ALA A 435 41.04 -78.03 -20.88
N ALA A 436 42.29 -77.72 -20.51
CA ALA A 436 42.68 -77.44 -19.14
C ALA A 436 42.31 -76.02 -18.70
N LYS A 437 42.48 -75.69 -17.40
CA LYS A 437 42.24 -74.34 -16.86
C LYS A 437 43.34 -73.36 -17.29
N CYS A 438 43.31 -72.93 -18.55
CA CYS A 438 44.39 -72.17 -19.18
C CYS A 438 43.87 -70.99 -20.04
N PRO A 439 43.24 -69.96 -19.44
CA PRO A 439 42.72 -68.83 -20.19
C PRO A 439 43.85 -67.94 -20.74
N GLN A 440 43.82 -67.70 -22.04
CA GLN A 440 44.69 -66.81 -22.79
C GLN A 440 44.01 -65.54 -23.30
N GLY A 441 42.70 -65.53 -23.54
CA GLY A 441 41.96 -64.32 -23.92
C GLY A 441 42.04 -63.25 -22.84
N ARG A 442 42.11 -61.97 -23.23
CA ARG A 442 42.33 -60.85 -22.30
C ARG A 442 41.41 -59.68 -22.57
N PHE A 443 41.06 -58.94 -21.52
CA PHE A 443 40.48 -57.62 -21.65
C PHE A 443 41.03 -56.69 -20.56
N SER A 444 41.02 -55.39 -20.85
CA SER A 444 41.35 -54.32 -19.91
C SER A 444 40.32 -53.19 -20.04
N ILE A 445 39.91 -52.67 -18.89
CA ILE A 445 39.01 -51.53 -18.71
C ILE A 445 39.74 -50.55 -17.83
N ASP A 446 39.90 -49.32 -18.29
CA ASP A 446 40.49 -48.22 -17.54
C ASP A 446 39.63 -46.97 -17.67
N LEU A 447 38.87 -46.70 -16.61
CA LEU A 447 38.01 -45.53 -16.43
C LEU A 447 38.71 -44.41 -15.65
N TYR A 448 40.01 -44.54 -15.34
CA TYR A 448 40.72 -43.53 -14.58
C TYR A 448 40.67 -42.17 -15.31
N GLY A 449 40.47 -41.09 -14.55
CA GLY A 449 40.35 -39.73 -15.09
C GLY A 449 38.99 -39.40 -15.74
N THR A 450 38.11 -40.36 -15.95
CA THR A 450 36.76 -40.11 -16.51
C THR A 450 35.73 -39.61 -15.48
N GLY A 451 36.07 -39.68 -14.19
CA GLY A 451 35.13 -39.41 -13.10
C GLY A 451 34.12 -40.55 -12.84
N LEU A 452 34.33 -41.71 -13.45
CA LEU A 452 33.48 -42.89 -13.33
C LEU A 452 34.23 -44.06 -12.69
N SER A 453 33.50 -44.88 -11.94
CA SER A 453 33.99 -46.17 -11.43
C SER A 453 32.94 -47.25 -11.64
N LEU A 454 33.37 -48.50 -11.79
CA LEU A 454 32.47 -49.64 -11.84
C LEU A 454 31.89 -49.93 -10.47
N MET A 455 30.59 -50.20 -10.41
CA MET A 455 29.95 -50.62 -9.17
C MET A 455 30.50 -52.00 -8.73
N GLY A 456 30.55 -52.22 -7.40
CA GLY A 456 30.96 -53.49 -6.83
C GLY A 456 30.14 -54.69 -7.31
N THR A 457 28.88 -54.43 -7.70
CA THR A 457 27.92 -55.40 -8.26
C THR A 457 28.26 -55.88 -9.67
N ALA A 458 29.11 -55.18 -10.43
CA ALA A 458 29.47 -55.56 -11.79
C ALA A 458 30.13 -56.95 -11.82
N LYS A 459 29.61 -57.87 -12.63
CA LYS A 459 30.11 -59.26 -12.71
C LYS A 459 30.21 -59.71 -14.17
N TRP A 460 31.07 -60.68 -14.42
CA TRP A 460 31.18 -61.35 -15.72
C TRP A 460 30.67 -62.78 -15.60
N LEU A 461 29.98 -63.21 -16.65
CA LEU A 461 29.48 -64.54 -16.83
C LEU A 461 30.36 -65.28 -17.84
N SER A 462 30.91 -66.41 -17.41
CA SER A 462 31.61 -67.34 -18.28
C SER A 462 30.61 -68.14 -19.10
N GLN A 463 30.86 -68.24 -20.40
CA GLN A 463 30.04 -68.94 -21.39
C GLN A 463 30.91 -69.94 -22.15
N GLY A 464 30.42 -71.17 -22.33
CA GLY A 464 31.15 -72.27 -22.97
C GLY A 464 31.35 -73.45 -22.04
N ASN A 465 31.83 -74.57 -22.59
CA ASN A 465 32.12 -75.78 -21.82
C ASN A 465 33.43 -75.57 -21.04
N TYR A 466 33.40 -75.74 -19.72
CA TYR A 466 34.59 -75.57 -18.86
C TYR A 466 35.30 -74.20 -19.02
N ALA A 467 34.54 -73.14 -19.29
CA ALA A 467 35.08 -71.80 -19.42
C ALA A 467 35.68 -71.31 -18.09
N VAL A 468 36.91 -70.81 -18.14
CA VAL A 468 37.63 -70.24 -17.01
C VAL A 468 37.71 -68.73 -17.17
N SER A 469 37.49 -68.01 -16.07
CA SER A 469 37.61 -66.55 -16.02
C SER A 469 38.33 -66.13 -14.75
N GLU A 470 39.30 -65.26 -14.89
CA GLU A 470 40.06 -64.64 -13.81
C GLU A 470 39.95 -63.13 -13.96
N ILE A 471 39.33 -62.44 -13.01
CA ILE A 471 39.03 -61.01 -13.13
C ILE A 471 39.51 -60.29 -11.90
N GLN A 472 40.32 -59.26 -12.11
CA GLN A 472 40.91 -58.44 -11.06
C GLN A 472 40.38 -57.02 -11.21
N LYS A 473 39.76 -56.51 -10.15
CA LYS A 473 39.28 -55.13 -10.06
C LYS A 473 40.21 -54.33 -9.15
N SER A 474 40.48 -53.08 -9.52
CA SER A 474 41.17 -52.15 -8.63
C SER A 474 40.28 -51.79 -7.41
N PRO A 475 40.87 -51.40 -6.27
CA PRO A 475 40.11 -51.07 -5.07
C PRO A 475 39.13 -49.89 -5.24
N ASP A 476 39.47 -48.94 -6.11
CA ASP A 476 38.67 -47.77 -6.46
C ASP A 476 37.64 -48.03 -7.58
N GLY A 477 37.65 -49.24 -8.17
CA GLY A 477 36.71 -49.65 -9.22
C GLY A 477 36.94 -48.97 -10.57
N THR A 478 38.02 -48.21 -10.76
CA THR A 478 38.33 -47.51 -12.02
C THR A 478 39.02 -48.41 -13.04
N LYS A 479 39.73 -49.46 -12.62
CA LYS A 479 40.46 -50.38 -13.49
C LYS A 479 40.03 -51.83 -13.30
N VAL A 480 39.84 -52.56 -14.41
CA VAL A 480 39.56 -54.00 -14.39
C VAL A 480 40.37 -54.70 -15.47
N VAL A 481 41.06 -55.77 -15.08
CA VAL A 481 41.79 -56.64 -16.01
C VAL A 481 41.24 -58.04 -15.87
N GLY A 482 40.95 -58.69 -17.00
CA GLY A 482 40.43 -60.05 -17.01
C GLY A 482 41.13 -60.96 -18.00
N ARG A 483 41.23 -62.24 -17.62
CA ARG A 483 41.64 -63.35 -18.49
C ARG A 483 40.50 -64.34 -18.59
N CYS A 484 40.14 -64.72 -19.81
CA CYS A 484 39.00 -65.59 -20.06
C CYS A 484 39.27 -66.56 -21.19
N GLY A 485 38.80 -67.81 -21.04
CA GLY A 485 39.08 -68.82 -22.03
C GLY A 485 38.98 -70.26 -21.54
N GLY A 486 39.83 -71.13 -22.08
CA GLY A 486 39.84 -72.57 -21.83
C GLY A 486 39.27 -73.34 -23.03
N TYR A 487 38.35 -74.27 -22.77
CA TYR A 487 37.81 -75.15 -23.81
C TYR A 487 36.75 -74.44 -24.65
N CYS A 488 37.19 -73.50 -25.48
CA CYS A 488 36.32 -72.60 -26.23
C CYS A 488 35.40 -71.77 -25.33
N GLY A 489 35.99 -71.25 -24.25
CA GLY A 489 35.32 -70.40 -23.27
C GLY A 489 35.42 -68.92 -23.62
N LYS A 490 34.43 -68.15 -23.19
CA LYS A 490 34.46 -66.68 -23.22
C LYS A 490 33.83 -66.12 -21.96
N CYS A 491 34.17 -64.91 -21.59
CA CYS A 491 33.50 -64.17 -20.52
C CYS A 491 32.86 -62.90 -21.07
N THR A 492 31.68 -62.57 -20.57
CA THR A 492 30.96 -61.35 -20.93
C THR A 492 30.34 -60.72 -19.69
N PRO A 493 30.19 -59.39 -19.61
CA PRO A 493 29.49 -58.73 -18.51
C PRO A 493 28.07 -59.30 -18.32
N SER A 494 27.56 -59.41 -17.10
CA SER A 494 26.24 -60.02 -16.82
C SER A 494 25.10 -59.34 -17.59
N SER A 495 24.23 -60.12 -18.24
CA SER A 495 23.20 -59.64 -19.18
C SER A 495 22.00 -58.92 -18.55
N GLY A 496 21.87 -58.91 -17.22
CA GLY A 496 20.79 -58.19 -16.53
C GLY A 496 21.07 -56.71 -16.25
N THR A 497 22.32 -56.25 -16.40
CA THR A 497 22.77 -54.96 -15.83
C THR A 497 23.84 -54.22 -16.65
N GLY A 498 24.19 -54.66 -17.86
CA GLY A 498 25.37 -54.10 -18.54
C GLY A 498 26.61 -54.08 -17.62
N LEU A 499 27.48 -53.08 -17.77
CA LEU A 499 28.45 -52.72 -16.73
C LEU A 499 27.93 -51.51 -15.95
N ASP A 500 27.32 -51.75 -14.79
CA ASP A 500 26.89 -50.69 -13.88
C ASP A 500 28.07 -49.82 -13.43
N ILE A 501 27.92 -48.52 -13.56
CA ILE A 501 28.92 -47.52 -13.16
C ILE A 501 28.31 -46.48 -12.23
N GLN A 502 29.18 -45.78 -11.49
CA GLN A 502 28.82 -44.68 -10.61
C GLN A 502 29.77 -43.50 -10.83
N VAL A 503 29.28 -42.29 -10.56
CA VAL A 503 30.07 -41.05 -10.61
C VAL A 503 30.85 -40.90 -9.30
N LEU A 504 32.16 -40.63 -9.39
CA LEU A 504 33.08 -40.45 -8.25
C LEU A 504 32.88 -39.11 -7.52
#